data_AF-A0A256HW20-F1
#
_entry.id   AF-A0A256HW20-F1
#
_cell.length_a   1.000
_cell.length_b   1.000
_cell.length_c   1.000
_cell.angle_alpha   90.00
_cell.angle_beta   90.00
_cell.angle_gamma   90.00
#
_symmetry.space_group_name_H-M   'P 1'
#
loop_
_entity.id
_entity.type
_entity.pdbx_description
1 polymer ?
#
loop_
_entity_poly.entity_id
_entity_poly.type
_entity_poly.pdbx_seq_one_letter_code
_entity_poly.pdbx_strand_id
1 'polypeptide(L)'
;MSVRSRSVAIVALALVATLAARPAAAHVDYVTEGSGDPIDAVAFTAEVLSDPFNAALFAGSGLLVTAGIAAYLWVRPTIVDVVVLREKLASYGDLVAWMLRLAVGLPLVGAGFQGYLFAPTLSFDTGASPLLRVLFIGLGFCLLFGLATRIVSTVGLLTYAWVFLAVDPIVVLAVEYVPVFVALAILGGGRPSADDMLLEVASTPGSYYGRIDPVHHLKGFLDESTAPLRRYVPTVLRVGMGISFVYLGLIQKLADPGSALLVVEKYGLTSVVPVDAGLWVVGAGVTEIAVGVALIAGFFTRGAAALSFVLFTTTLFGLPDDPVLAHVALFGMASAVFTLGSGPLAFDHWFGRPALDDDEAVIPAD
;
A
#
# COMPACT_ATOMS: atom_id res chain seq x y z
N MET A 1 -21.52 -30.29 0.38
CA MET A 1 -20.59 -29.42 1.14
C MET A 1 -20.93 -29.57 2.62
N SER A 2 -20.04 -30.16 3.41
CA SER A 2 -20.36 -30.69 4.75
C SER A 2 -20.44 -29.60 5.82
N VAL A 3 -21.22 -29.85 6.87
CA VAL A 3 -21.45 -28.95 8.01
C VAL A 3 -20.15 -28.39 8.62
N ARG A 4 -19.04 -29.16 8.56
CA ARG A 4 -17.71 -28.71 8.98
C ARG A 4 -17.17 -27.51 8.19
N SER A 5 -17.42 -27.42 6.89
CA SER A 5 -16.94 -26.28 6.09
C SER A 5 -17.71 -25.00 6.41
N ARG A 6 -19.00 -25.12 6.78
CA ARG A 6 -19.81 -23.98 7.22
C ARG A 6 -19.38 -23.46 8.59
N SER A 7 -19.07 -24.34 9.54
CA SER A 7 -18.57 -23.93 10.86
C SER A 7 -17.19 -23.27 10.79
N VAL A 8 -16.28 -23.77 9.95
CA VAL A 8 -14.97 -23.13 9.73
C VAL A 8 -15.13 -21.78 9.05
N ALA A 9 -16.02 -21.66 8.06
CA ALA A 9 -16.28 -20.38 7.41
C ALA A 9 -16.89 -19.35 8.36
N ILE A 10 -17.84 -19.74 9.23
CA ILE A 10 -18.46 -18.84 10.21
C ILE A 10 -17.45 -18.40 11.27
N VAL A 11 -16.61 -19.31 11.77
CA VAL A 11 -15.54 -18.96 12.72
C VAL A 11 -14.51 -18.06 12.08
N ALA A 12 -14.12 -18.31 10.83
CA ALA A 12 -13.21 -17.44 10.09
C ALA A 12 -13.84 -16.06 9.83
N LEU A 13 -15.13 -15.99 9.47
CA LEU A 13 -15.84 -14.73 9.26
C LEU A 13 -15.99 -13.93 10.55
N ALA A 14 -16.29 -14.60 11.66
CA ALA A 14 -16.36 -13.98 12.99
C ALA A 14 -14.99 -13.51 13.45
N LEU A 15 -13.93 -14.29 13.21
CA LEU A 15 -12.55 -13.91 13.51
C LEU A 15 -12.14 -12.69 12.69
N VAL A 16 -12.40 -12.69 11.38
CA VAL A 16 -12.15 -11.56 10.47
C VAL A 16 -12.96 -10.34 10.92
N ALA A 17 -14.22 -10.49 11.30
CA ALA A 17 -15.04 -9.39 11.81
C ALA A 17 -14.48 -8.83 13.14
N THR A 18 -14.05 -9.68 14.07
CA THR A 18 -13.44 -9.23 15.33
C THR A 18 -12.07 -8.58 15.13
N LEU A 19 -11.29 -9.07 14.17
CA LEU A 19 -9.98 -8.51 13.79
C LEU A 19 -10.13 -7.21 13.00
N ALA A 20 -11.25 -7.01 12.30
CA ALA A 20 -11.57 -5.77 11.57
C ALA A 20 -12.24 -4.71 12.46
N ALA A 21 -12.97 -5.09 13.51
CA ALA A 21 -13.67 -4.15 14.39
C ALA A 21 -12.72 -3.39 15.34
N ARG A 22 -11.62 -4.02 15.78
CA ARG A 22 -10.68 -3.40 16.73
C ARG A 22 -9.85 -2.24 16.16
N PRO A 23 -9.31 -2.32 14.92
CA PRO A 23 -8.54 -1.22 14.38
C PRO A 23 -9.38 -0.05 13.89
N ALA A 24 -10.68 -0.24 13.65
CA ALA A 24 -11.62 0.86 13.39
C ALA A 24 -11.65 1.82 14.58
N ALA A 25 -11.92 1.29 15.78
CA ALA A 25 -12.04 2.07 17.02
C ALA A 25 -10.76 2.86 17.38
N ALA A 26 -9.58 2.36 17.02
CA ALA A 26 -8.32 2.96 17.42
C ALA A 26 -7.64 3.83 16.33
N HIS A 27 -8.17 3.85 15.10
CA HIS A 27 -7.84 4.92 14.14
C HIS A 27 -8.60 6.22 14.45
N VAL A 28 -9.74 6.14 15.15
CA VAL A 28 -10.47 7.34 15.59
C VAL A 28 -9.63 8.19 16.53
N ASP A 29 -8.92 7.54 17.45
CA ASP A 29 -8.00 8.20 18.40
C ASP A 29 -6.80 8.90 17.70
N TYR A 30 -6.56 8.60 16.41
CA TYR A 30 -5.47 9.17 15.63
C TYR A 30 -5.83 10.51 14.98
N VAL A 31 -7.09 10.70 14.60
CA VAL A 31 -7.53 11.90 13.84
C VAL A 31 -8.39 12.82 14.71
N THR A 32 -9.10 12.29 15.70
CA THR A 32 -10.12 13.04 16.47
C THR A 32 -10.04 12.73 17.97
N GLU A 33 -10.34 13.71 18.82
CA GLU A 33 -10.48 13.49 20.27
C GLU A 33 -11.86 12.84 20.57
N GLY A 34 -11.96 11.51 20.43
CA GLY A 34 -13.14 10.72 20.82
C GLY A 34 -13.78 9.89 19.69
N SER A 35 -14.46 8.79 20.05
CA SER A 35 -14.96 7.75 19.12
C SER A 35 -16.18 8.11 18.27
N GLY A 36 -16.61 9.38 18.25
CA GLY A 36 -17.93 9.79 17.75
C GLY A 36 -19.10 9.10 18.47
N ASP A 37 -20.33 9.51 18.16
CA ASP A 37 -21.50 8.76 18.58
C ASP A 37 -21.61 7.46 17.76
N PRO A 38 -21.98 6.31 18.35
CA PRO A 38 -22.22 5.09 17.59
C PRO A 38 -23.38 5.29 16.61
N ILE A 39 -23.06 5.28 15.32
CA ILE A 39 -24.03 5.42 14.23
C ILE A 39 -24.14 4.08 13.48
N ASP A 40 -25.37 3.65 13.17
CA ASP A 40 -25.59 2.48 12.31
C ASP A 40 -25.16 2.81 10.87
N ALA A 41 -24.08 2.15 10.43
CA ALA A 41 -23.48 2.33 9.11
C ALA A 41 -24.45 2.17 7.93
N VAL A 42 -25.35 1.18 8.02
CA VAL A 42 -26.30 0.86 6.94
C VAL A 42 -27.42 1.88 6.92
N ALA A 43 -27.97 2.21 8.08
CA ALA A 43 -29.00 3.23 8.21
C ALA A 43 -28.48 4.60 7.75
N PHE A 44 -27.27 4.98 8.15
CA PHE A 44 -26.61 6.22 7.74
C PHE A 44 -26.42 6.30 6.23
N THR A 45 -25.85 5.26 5.61
CA THR A 45 -25.65 5.24 4.15
C THR A 45 -26.99 5.30 3.41
N ALA A 46 -28.00 4.58 3.91
CA ALA A 46 -29.34 4.60 3.33
C ALA A 46 -29.99 5.97 3.47
N GLU A 47 -29.84 6.65 4.60
CA GLU A 47 -30.35 8.00 4.83
C GLU A 47 -29.70 9.01 3.88
N VAL A 48 -28.37 9.02 3.81
CA VAL A 48 -27.61 9.91 2.92
C VAL A 48 -28.03 9.73 1.46
N LEU A 49 -28.17 8.49 1.00
CA LEU A 49 -28.56 8.18 -0.38
C LEU A 49 -30.08 8.22 -0.64
N SER A 50 -30.91 8.38 0.40
CA SER A 50 -32.34 8.60 0.24
C SER A 50 -32.67 10.06 -0.08
N ASP A 51 -31.77 10.99 0.23
CA ASP A 51 -31.88 12.37 -0.24
C ASP A 51 -31.72 12.42 -1.77
N PRO A 52 -32.70 12.95 -2.53
CA PRO A 52 -32.67 12.94 -3.99
C PRO A 52 -31.49 13.69 -4.59
N PHE A 53 -31.01 14.75 -3.93
CA PHE A 53 -29.88 15.53 -4.41
C PHE A 53 -28.57 14.75 -4.23
N ASN A 54 -28.37 14.16 -3.05
CA ASN A 54 -27.22 13.30 -2.78
C ASN A 54 -27.18 12.09 -3.71
N ALA A 55 -28.32 11.42 -3.91
CA ALA A 55 -28.43 10.29 -4.82
C ALA A 55 -28.08 10.66 -6.27
N ALA A 56 -28.61 11.79 -6.76
CA ALA A 56 -28.34 12.27 -8.10
C ALA A 56 -26.87 12.65 -8.29
N LEU A 57 -26.25 13.30 -7.28
CA LEU A 57 -24.84 13.67 -7.35
C LEU A 57 -23.93 12.44 -7.29
N PHE A 58 -24.22 11.49 -6.41
CA PHE A 58 -23.48 10.24 -6.28
C PHE A 58 -23.56 9.39 -7.56
N ALA A 59 -24.78 9.13 -8.06
CA ALA A 59 -24.97 8.34 -9.27
C ALA A 59 -24.44 9.06 -10.51
N GLY A 60 -24.66 10.38 -10.61
CA GLY A 60 -24.20 11.20 -11.73
C GLY A 60 -22.68 11.26 -11.83
N SER A 61 -21.99 11.47 -10.71
CA SER A 61 -20.52 11.47 -10.66
C SER A 61 -19.95 10.08 -10.97
N GLY A 62 -20.52 9.02 -10.41
CA GLY A 62 -20.12 7.64 -10.71
C GLY A 62 -20.29 7.28 -12.19
N LEU A 63 -21.42 7.67 -12.80
CA LEU A 63 -21.66 7.48 -14.23
C LEU A 63 -20.67 8.27 -15.09
N LEU A 64 -20.39 9.53 -14.74
CA LEU A 64 -19.44 10.37 -15.45
C LEU A 64 -18.02 9.80 -15.40
N VAL A 65 -17.57 9.35 -14.22
CA VAL A 65 -16.26 8.70 -14.07
C VAL A 65 -16.20 7.40 -14.88
N THR A 66 -17.24 6.57 -14.82
CA THR A 66 -17.31 5.31 -15.57
C THR A 66 -17.28 5.56 -17.08
N ALA A 67 -18.07 6.53 -17.56
CA ALA A 67 -18.08 6.93 -18.97
C ALA A 67 -16.74 7.53 -19.41
N GLY A 68 -16.10 8.34 -18.56
CA GLY A 68 -14.78 8.92 -18.80
C GLY A 68 -13.69 7.85 -18.90
N ILE A 69 -13.69 6.88 -17.98
CA ILE A 69 -12.78 5.72 -18.05
C ILE A 69 -13.07 4.94 -19.34
N ALA A 70 -14.32 4.59 -19.63
CA ALA A 70 -14.67 3.84 -20.85
C ALA A 70 -14.21 4.56 -22.13
N ALA A 71 -14.45 5.88 -22.23
CA ALA A 71 -13.99 6.70 -23.35
C ALA A 71 -12.45 6.73 -23.43
N TYR A 72 -11.77 6.91 -22.30
CA TYR A 72 -10.31 6.84 -22.25
C TYR A 72 -9.78 5.48 -22.70
N LEU A 73 -10.33 4.36 -22.19
CA LEU A 73 -9.88 3.02 -22.59
C LEU A 73 -10.16 2.73 -24.07
N TRP A 74 -11.18 3.37 -24.66
CA TRP A 74 -11.49 3.27 -26.08
C TRP A 74 -10.51 4.05 -26.96
N VAL A 75 -10.09 5.25 -26.53
CA VAL A 75 -9.17 6.12 -27.30
C VAL A 75 -7.69 5.85 -26.99
N ARG A 76 -7.34 5.31 -25.81
CA ARG A 76 -5.94 5.10 -25.39
C ARG A 76 -5.03 4.40 -26.43
N PRO A 77 -5.46 3.37 -27.20
CA PRO A 77 -4.53 2.69 -28.12
C PRO A 77 -4.09 3.59 -29.29
N THR A 78 -4.68 4.78 -29.46
CA THR A 78 -4.28 5.75 -30.50
C THR A 78 -3.44 6.91 -29.96
N ILE A 79 -3.12 6.94 -28.66
CA ILE A 79 -2.40 8.05 -28.03
C ILE A 79 -0.91 7.70 -27.91
N VAL A 80 -0.07 8.33 -28.74
CA VAL A 80 1.38 8.11 -28.77
C VAL A 80 2.04 8.41 -27.41
N ASP A 81 1.58 9.47 -26.72
CA ASP A 81 2.13 9.87 -25.42
C ASP A 81 2.04 8.75 -24.37
N VAL A 82 0.98 7.94 -24.41
CA VAL A 82 0.79 6.80 -23.49
C VAL A 82 1.80 5.70 -23.77
N VAL A 83 2.15 5.47 -25.04
CA VAL A 83 3.17 4.49 -25.44
C VAL A 83 4.54 4.95 -24.97
N VAL A 84 4.91 6.20 -25.29
CA VAL A 84 6.20 6.80 -24.89
C VAL A 84 6.35 6.81 -23.36
N LEU A 85 5.28 7.15 -22.63
CA LEU A 85 5.28 7.12 -21.16
C LEU A 85 5.54 5.70 -20.63
N ARG A 86 4.91 4.66 -21.19
CA ARG A 86 5.11 3.27 -20.76
C ARG A 86 6.53 2.79 -21.01
N GLU A 87 7.08 3.06 -22.19
CA GLU A 87 8.47 2.74 -22.52
C GLU A 87 9.42 3.42 -21.53
N LYS A 88 9.15 4.69 -21.19
CA LYS A 88 9.96 5.42 -20.23
C LYS A 88 9.85 4.84 -18.82
N LEU A 89 8.65 4.45 -18.37
CA LEU A 89 8.45 3.80 -17.08
C LEU A 89 9.15 2.44 -17.00
N ALA A 90 9.13 1.66 -18.08
CA ALA A 90 9.87 0.40 -18.16
C ALA A 90 11.38 0.60 -17.95
N SER A 91 11.93 1.73 -18.41
CA SER A 91 13.34 2.10 -18.18
C SER A 91 13.71 2.40 -16.72
N TYR A 92 12.73 2.46 -15.81
CA TYR A 92 12.93 2.68 -14.37
C TYR A 92 12.71 1.43 -13.52
N GLY A 93 12.51 0.25 -14.14
CA GLY A 93 12.23 -0.99 -13.42
C GLY A 93 13.31 -1.41 -12.42
N ASP A 94 14.57 -1.11 -12.71
CA ASP A 94 15.74 -1.35 -11.85
C ASP A 94 15.74 -0.49 -10.58
N LEU A 95 15.15 0.70 -10.64
CA LEU A 95 15.04 1.63 -9.51
C LEU A 95 13.93 1.27 -8.52
N VAL A 96 13.04 0.34 -8.86
CA VAL A 96 11.86 0.03 -8.04
C VAL A 96 12.25 -0.50 -6.66
N ALA A 97 13.26 -1.37 -6.56
CA ALA A 97 13.74 -1.85 -5.27
C ALA A 97 14.26 -0.70 -4.39
N TRP A 98 14.96 0.27 -4.99
CA TRP A 98 15.42 1.46 -4.28
C TRP A 98 14.25 2.34 -3.81
N MET A 99 13.26 2.59 -4.67
CA MET A 99 12.05 3.34 -4.29
C MET A 99 11.32 2.68 -3.11
N LEU A 100 11.13 1.36 -3.16
CA LEU A 100 10.48 0.61 -2.09
C LEU A 100 11.28 0.65 -0.78
N ARG A 101 12.61 0.54 -0.86
CA ARG A 101 13.50 0.67 0.31
C ARG A 101 13.40 2.03 0.97
N LEU A 102 13.35 3.11 0.18
CA LEU A 102 13.13 4.45 0.71
C LEU A 102 11.75 4.58 1.37
N ALA A 103 10.73 3.99 0.72
CA ALA A 103 9.34 4.09 1.13
C ALA A 103 9.08 3.54 2.54
N VAL A 104 9.73 2.44 2.91
CA VAL A 104 9.60 1.84 4.26
C VAL A 104 10.78 2.16 5.18
N GLY A 105 11.98 2.33 4.63
CA GLY A 105 13.19 2.53 5.41
C GLY A 105 13.17 3.84 6.19
N LEU A 106 12.77 4.94 5.55
CA LEU A 106 12.72 6.26 6.19
C LEU A 106 11.69 6.31 7.33
N PRO A 107 10.43 5.88 7.14
CA PRO A 107 9.47 5.76 8.23
C PRO A 107 9.93 4.86 9.39
N LEU A 108 10.61 3.73 9.13
CA LEU A 108 11.09 2.84 10.21
C LEU A 108 12.16 3.48 11.08
N VAL A 109 13.08 4.26 10.48
CA VAL A 109 14.03 5.05 11.26
C VAL A 109 13.26 6.05 12.15
N GLY A 110 12.28 6.75 11.57
CA GLY A 110 11.40 7.65 12.31
C GLY A 110 10.68 6.95 13.47
N ALA A 111 10.13 5.77 13.22
CA ALA A 111 9.44 4.92 14.19
C ALA A 111 10.32 4.55 15.38
N GLY A 112 11.57 4.18 15.14
CA GLY A 112 12.51 3.86 16.21
C GLY A 112 12.89 5.08 17.06
N PHE A 113 13.01 6.27 16.46
CA PHE A 113 13.32 7.50 17.22
C PHE A 113 12.12 8.06 17.99
N GLN A 114 10.93 8.01 17.39
CA GLN A 114 9.70 8.52 18.00
C GLN A 114 9.04 7.51 18.94
N GLY A 115 9.42 6.24 18.85
CA GLY A 115 8.91 5.17 19.72
C GLY A 115 7.55 4.68 19.29
N TYR A 116 7.39 4.20 18.05
CA TYR A 116 6.16 3.53 17.62
C TYR A 116 6.42 2.31 16.73
N LEU A 117 5.42 1.42 16.61
CA LEU A 117 5.50 0.13 15.91
C LEU A 117 4.73 0.19 14.59
N PHE A 118 5.39 0.67 13.53
CA PHE A 118 4.86 0.91 12.17
C PHE A 118 3.80 2.02 12.08
N ALA A 119 2.79 2.00 12.96
CA ALA A 119 1.76 3.02 13.07
C ALA A 119 2.01 3.90 14.30
N PRO A 120 1.88 5.24 14.22
CA PRO A 120 2.09 6.14 15.37
C PRO A 120 1.18 5.88 16.56
N THR A 121 -0.01 5.32 16.33
CA THR A 121 -0.96 4.89 17.38
C THR A 121 -0.39 3.76 18.26
N LEU A 122 0.59 3.00 17.76
CA LEU A 122 1.25 1.93 18.49
C LEU A 122 2.57 2.38 19.09
N SER A 123 2.46 3.27 20.07
CA SER A 123 3.64 3.83 20.75
C SER A 123 4.27 2.86 21.75
N PHE A 124 5.57 3.03 22.00
CA PHE A 124 6.32 2.38 23.06
C PHE A 124 7.32 3.37 23.68
N ASP A 125 7.64 3.17 24.96
CA ASP A 125 8.64 3.99 25.65
C ASP A 125 10.06 3.60 25.18
N THR A 126 10.74 4.55 24.54
CA THR A 126 12.10 4.35 23.99
C THR A 126 13.18 4.17 25.06
N GLY A 127 12.98 4.69 26.27
CA GLY A 127 13.88 4.52 27.41
C GLY A 127 13.70 3.16 28.08
N ALA A 128 12.46 2.69 28.19
CA ALA A 128 12.15 1.38 28.75
C ALA A 128 12.45 0.22 27.78
N SER A 129 12.31 0.45 26.48
CA SER A 129 12.47 -0.57 25.42
C SER A 129 13.58 -0.24 24.41
N PRO A 130 14.85 -0.14 24.85
CA PRO A 130 15.96 0.28 23.97
C PRO A 130 16.19 -0.71 22.82
N LEU A 131 15.89 -2.00 23.01
CA LEU A 131 16.03 -3.01 21.96
C LEU A 131 15.03 -2.81 20.82
N LEU A 132 13.78 -2.43 21.09
CA LEU A 132 12.80 -2.12 20.05
C LEU A 132 13.22 -0.90 19.25
N ARG A 133 13.70 0.14 19.93
CA ARG A 133 14.27 1.32 19.26
C ARG A 133 15.43 0.94 18.32
N VAL A 134 16.39 0.16 18.79
CA VAL A 134 17.52 -0.29 17.97
C VAL A 134 17.06 -1.19 16.82
N LEU A 135 16.07 -2.06 17.03
CA LEU A 135 15.49 -2.89 15.98
C LEU A 135 14.92 -2.03 14.84
N PHE A 136 14.04 -1.08 15.15
CA PHE A 136 13.40 -0.24 14.11
C PHE A 136 14.40 0.68 13.40
N ILE A 137 15.33 1.30 14.15
CA ILE A 137 16.41 2.10 13.55
C ILE A 137 17.29 1.21 12.65
N GLY A 138 17.65 0.02 13.12
CA GLY A 138 18.48 -0.93 12.38
C GLY A 138 17.81 -1.44 11.11
N LEU A 139 16.53 -1.83 11.19
CA LEU A 139 15.72 -2.22 10.02
C LEU A 139 15.65 -1.08 9.00
N GLY A 140 15.27 0.12 9.45
CA GLY A 140 15.16 1.28 8.59
C GLY A 140 16.48 1.66 7.93
N PHE A 141 17.57 1.73 8.70
CA PHE A 141 18.90 2.04 8.21
C PHE A 141 19.38 1.00 7.17
N CYS A 142 19.32 -0.29 7.51
CA CYS A 142 19.76 -1.32 6.57
C CYS A 142 18.95 -1.32 5.27
N LEU A 143 17.64 -1.05 5.31
CA LEU A 143 16.84 -0.90 4.10
C LEU A 143 17.24 0.35 3.29
N LEU A 144 17.42 1.51 3.93
CA LEU A 144 17.82 2.74 3.24
C LEU A 144 19.14 2.55 2.47
N PHE A 145 20.13 1.94 3.10
CA PHE A 145 21.42 1.62 2.46
C PHE A 145 21.34 0.42 1.52
N GLY A 146 20.29 -0.39 1.60
CA GLY A 146 20.16 -1.64 0.84
C GLY A 146 21.23 -2.64 1.25
N LEU A 147 21.38 -2.86 2.55
CA LEU A 147 22.31 -3.80 3.18
C LEU A 147 21.53 -5.00 3.73
N ALA A 148 21.92 -6.21 3.31
CA ALA A 148 21.26 -7.47 3.62
C ALA A 148 19.74 -7.43 3.35
N THR A 149 19.33 -6.80 2.26
CA THR A 149 17.95 -6.35 2.02
C THR A 149 16.92 -7.48 2.17
N ARG A 150 17.22 -8.68 1.67
CA ARG A 150 16.32 -9.85 1.79
C ARG A 150 16.15 -10.32 3.23
N ILE A 151 17.25 -10.37 3.98
CA ILE A 151 17.22 -10.77 5.39
C ILE A 151 16.45 -9.70 6.19
N VAL A 152 16.79 -8.43 5.98
CA VAL A 152 16.19 -7.31 6.71
C VAL A 152 14.71 -7.16 6.41
N SER A 153 14.29 -7.30 5.15
CA SER A 153 12.86 -7.32 4.79
C SER A 153 12.11 -8.51 5.40
N THR A 154 12.75 -9.70 5.45
CA THR A 154 12.16 -10.87 6.13
C THR A 154 12.03 -10.62 7.63
N VAL A 155 13.04 -10.05 8.29
CA VAL A 155 12.97 -9.70 9.72
C VAL A 155 11.91 -8.61 9.95
N GLY A 156 11.80 -7.62 9.07
CA GLY A 156 10.74 -6.61 9.09
C GLY A 156 9.34 -7.23 8.99
N LEU A 157 9.15 -8.18 8.08
CA LEU A 157 7.89 -8.92 7.93
C LEU A 157 7.55 -9.75 9.17
N LEU A 158 8.54 -10.45 9.75
CA LEU A 158 8.37 -11.20 11.00
C LEU A 158 8.08 -10.28 12.18
N THR A 159 8.67 -9.08 12.20
CA THR A 159 8.42 -8.06 13.23
C THR A 159 7.00 -7.54 13.11
N TYR A 160 6.54 -7.21 11.90
CA TYR A 160 5.14 -6.85 11.65
C TYR A 160 4.18 -7.96 12.08
N ALA A 161 4.46 -9.22 11.72
CA ALA A 161 3.64 -10.36 12.11
C ALA A 161 3.59 -10.55 13.64
N TRP A 162 4.72 -10.36 14.33
CA TRP A 162 4.77 -10.38 15.79
C TRP A 162 3.91 -9.27 16.40
N VAL A 163 4.00 -8.03 15.89
CA VAL A 163 3.16 -6.92 16.37
C VAL A 163 1.68 -7.29 16.20
N PHE A 164 1.29 -7.76 15.01
CA PHE A 164 -0.09 -8.11 14.69
C PHE A 164 -0.65 -9.23 15.59
N LEU A 165 0.15 -10.27 15.86
CA LEU A 165 -0.30 -11.46 16.59
C LEU A 165 -0.18 -11.34 18.11
N ALA A 166 0.80 -10.59 18.60
CA ALA A 166 1.19 -10.61 20.02
C ALA A 166 1.13 -9.26 20.72
N VAL A 167 1.13 -8.14 19.99
CA VAL A 167 1.09 -6.80 20.59
C VAL A 167 -0.30 -6.19 20.42
N ASP A 168 -0.66 -5.85 19.18
CA ASP A 168 -1.96 -5.26 18.87
C ASP A 168 -2.30 -5.45 17.38
N PRO A 169 -3.47 -6.04 17.06
CA PRO A 169 -3.96 -6.18 15.69
C PRO A 169 -4.15 -4.86 14.93
N ILE A 170 -4.20 -3.71 15.63
CA ILE A 170 -4.33 -2.40 15.00
C ILE A 170 -3.20 -2.08 14.03
N VAL A 171 -2.05 -2.75 14.11
CA VAL A 171 -0.96 -2.60 13.13
C VAL A 171 -1.41 -2.87 11.69
N VAL A 172 -2.56 -3.52 11.47
CA VAL A 172 -3.21 -3.65 10.16
C VAL A 172 -3.51 -2.30 9.48
N LEU A 173 -3.55 -1.21 10.24
CA LEU A 173 -3.58 0.14 9.69
C LEU A 173 -2.36 0.47 8.83
N ALA A 174 -1.22 -0.18 9.11
CA ALA A 174 0.03 -0.07 8.39
C ALA A 174 0.30 -1.31 7.51
N VAL A 175 -0.77 -1.95 6.97
CA VAL A 175 -0.65 -3.18 6.17
C VAL A 175 0.20 -3.01 4.92
N GLU A 176 0.41 -1.78 4.43
CA GLU A 176 1.30 -1.45 3.32
C GLU A 176 2.75 -1.92 3.52
N TYR A 177 3.22 -2.07 4.76
CA TYR A 177 4.57 -2.59 5.00
C TYR A 177 4.73 -4.04 4.55
N VAL A 178 3.67 -4.85 4.66
CA VAL A 178 3.68 -6.28 4.31
C VAL A 178 4.03 -6.51 2.83
N PRO A 179 3.27 -5.97 1.84
CA PRO A 179 3.59 -6.18 0.42
C PRO A 179 4.95 -5.57 0.04
N VAL A 180 5.38 -4.47 0.68
CA VAL A 180 6.71 -3.89 0.41
C VAL A 180 7.82 -4.81 0.91
N PHE A 181 7.72 -5.35 2.13
CA PHE A 181 8.71 -6.30 2.63
C PHE A 181 8.73 -7.59 1.80
N VAL A 182 7.57 -8.11 1.39
CA VAL A 182 7.50 -9.27 0.50
C VAL A 182 8.16 -8.96 -0.84
N ALA A 183 7.86 -7.79 -1.43
CA ALA A 183 8.49 -7.36 -2.68
C ALA A 183 10.02 -7.24 -2.54
N LEU A 184 10.53 -6.63 -1.46
CA LEU A 184 11.96 -6.51 -1.22
C LEU A 184 12.65 -7.84 -0.91
N ALA A 185 11.96 -8.79 -0.27
CA ALA A 185 12.46 -10.14 -0.07
C ALA A 185 12.62 -10.90 -1.40
N ILE A 186 11.75 -10.64 -2.38
CA ILE A 186 11.80 -11.20 -3.73
C ILE A 186 12.87 -10.48 -4.59
N LEU A 187 12.82 -9.14 -4.63
CA LEU A 187 13.68 -8.33 -5.49
C LEU A 187 15.14 -8.36 -5.03
N GLY A 188 15.37 -8.24 -3.72
CA GLY A 188 16.69 -7.98 -3.15
C GLY A 188 17.00 -6.49 -3.03
N GLY A 189 18.28 -6.15 -2.97
CA GLY A 189 18.74 -4.76 -2.79
C GLY A 189 18.45 -3.86 -3.99
N GLY A 190 18.53 -4.42 -5.22
CA GLY A 190 18.47 -3.67 -6.48
C GLY A 190 19.47 -2.52 -6.52
N ARG A 191 19.32 -1.62 -7.49
CA ARG A 191 20.29 -0.54 -7.71
C ARG A 191 19.65 0.83 -7.42
N PRO A 192 20.37 1.75 -6.77
CA PRO A 192 21.68 1.59 -6.10
C PRO A 192 21.54 0.96 -4.69
N SER A 193 22.40 0.01 -4.32
CA SER A 193 22.42 -0.56 -2.95
C SER A 193 23.82 -0.97 -2.48
N ALA A 194 24.02 -1.04 -1.16
CA ALA A 194 25.24 -1.62 -0.58
C ALA A 194 25.39 -3.10 -0.97
N ASP A 195 24.29 -3.85 -1.05
CA ASP A 195 24.28 -5.23 -1.51
C ASP A 195 24.82 -5.36 -2.95
N ASP A 196 24.46 -4.44 -3.85
CA ASP A 196 24.99 -4.35 -5.23
C ASP A 196 26.50 -4.06 -5.21
N MET A 197 26.91 -3.01 -4.50
CA MET A 197 28.32 -2.60 -4.42
C MET A 197 29.23 -3.67 -3.81
N LEU A 198 28.80 -4.31 -2.71
CA LEU A 198 29.58 -5.35 -2.05
C LEU A 198 29.69 -6.62 -2.91
N LEU A 199 28.62 -6.96 -3.64
CA LEU A 199 28.64 -8.08 -4.58
C LEU A 199 29.68 -7.85 -5.68
N GLU A 200 29.70 -6.66 -6.28
CA GLU A 200 30.66 -6.31 -7.35
C GLU A 200 32.11 -6.35 -6.84
N VAL A 201 32.37 -5.83 -5.64
CA VAL A 201 33.71 -5.89 -5.03
C VAL A 201 34.11 -7.34 -4.73
N ALA A 202 33.18 -8.18 -4.25
CA ALA A 202 33.43 -9.59 -3.96
C ALA A 202 33.67 -10.43 -5.21
N SER A 203 32.93 -10.17 -6.30
CA SER A 203 33.03 -10.89 -7.57
C SER A 203 34.27 -10.51 -8.39
N THR A 204 34.85 -9.33 -8.14
CA THR A 204 36.03 -8.83 -8.85
C THR A 204 37.27 -9.69 -8.56
N PRO A 205 37.88 -10.34 -9.57
CA PRO A 205 39.08 -11.15 -9.39
C PRO A 205 40.24 -10.37 -8.75
N GLY A 206 40.82 -10.93 -7.69
CA GLY A 206 41.94 -10.33 -6.97
C GLY A 206 41.56 -9.37 -5.84
N SER A 207 40.26 -9.13 -5.60
CA SER A 207 39.83 -8.34 -4.44
C SER A 207 40.17 -9.06 -3.12
N TYR A 208 40.57 -8.29 -2.10
CA TYR A 208 40.82 -8.85 -0.76
C TYR A 208 39.52 -9.33 -0.10
N TYR A 209 38.44 -8.59 -0.30
CA TYR A 209 37.12 -8.90 0.25
C TYR A 209 36.59 -10.25 -0.29
N GLY A 210 36.72 -10.50 -1.59
CA GLY A 210 36.29 -11.76 -2.20
C GLY A 210 37.02 -13.01 -1.70
N ARG A 211 38.18 -12.88 -1.03
CA ARG A 211 38.89 -14.03 -0.42
C ARG A 211 38.25 -14.49 0.90
N ILE A 212 37.51 -13.60 1.55
CA ILE A 212 36.93 -13.83 2.88
C ILE A 212 35.41 -13.96 2.77
N ASP A 213 34.79 -13.43 1.71
CA ASP A 213 33.36 -13.14 1.68
C ASP A 213 32.45 -14.39 1.73
N PRO A 214 31.68 -14.58 2.82
CA PRO A 214 30.66 -15.62 2.89
C PRO A 214 29.31 -15.19 2.27
N VAL A 215 29.13 -13.89 1.97
CA VAL A 215 27.84 -13.28 1.60
C VAL A 215 27.56 -13.43 0.10
N HIS A 216 28.59 -13.37 -0.76
CA HIS A 216 28.45 -13.56 -2.21
C HIS A 216 27.69 -14.85 -2.59
N HIS A 217 28.02 -15.99 -1.98
CA HIS A 217 27.37 -17.26 -2.26
C HIS A 217 25.91 -17.29 -1.81
N LEU A 218 25.62 -16.76 -0.62
CA LEU A 218 24.25 -16.66 -0.11
C LEU A 218 23.41 -15.73 -0.99
N LYS A 219 23.96 -14.58 -1.40
CA LYS A 219 23.27 -13.63 -2.28
C LYS A 219 22.94 -14.29 -3.62
N GLY A 220 23.92 -14.90 -4.29
CA GLY A 220 23.70 -15.60 -5.56
C GLY A 220 22.62 -16.68 -5.48
N PHE A 221 22.64 -17.53 -4.44
CA PHE A 221 21.60 -18.53 -4.21
C PHE A 221 20.20 -17.92 -4.03
N LEU A 222 20.11 -16.82 -3.27
CA LEU A 222 18.84 -16.14 -3.06
C LEU A 222 18.33 -15.45 -4.34
N ASP A 223 19.23 -14.89 -5.15
CA ASP A 223 18.88 -14.30 -6.44
C ASP A 223 18.32 -15.36 -7.40
N GLU A 224 18.99 -16.50 -7.54
CA GLU A 224 18.53 -17.61 -8.37
C GLU A 224 17.18 -18.18 -7.90
N SER A 225 17.03 -18.42 -6.59
CA SER A 225 15.80 -19.00 -6.03
C SER A 225 14.58 -18.07 -6.10
N THR A 226 14.79 -16.75 -6.05
CA THR A 226 13.71 -15.75 -6.10
C THR A 226 13.42 -15.22 -7.51
N ALA A 227 14.29 -15.47 -8.49
CA ALA A 227 14.12 -15.01 -9.87
C ALA A 227 12.74 -15.32 -10.48
N PRO A 228 12.16 -16.53 -10.34
CA PRO A 228 10.83 -16.83 -10.89
C PRO A 228 9.69 -16.05 -10.25
N LEU A 229 9.90 -15.53 -9.03
CA LEU A 229 8.90 -14.79 -8.27
C LEU A 229 8.86 -13.30 -8.63
N ARG A 230 9.94 -12.75 -9.22
CA ARG A 230 10.06 -11.33 -9.57
C ARG A 230 8.91 -10.83 -10.45
N ARG A 231 8.44 -11.66 -11.39
CA ARG A 231 7.27 -11.35 -12.25
C ARG A 231 5.97 -11.10 -11.47
N TYR A 232 5.85 -11.59 -10.23
CA TYR A 232 4.66 -11.40 -9.40
C TYR A 232 4.73 -10.20 -8.47
N VAL A 233 5.89 -9.52 -8.37
CA VAL A 233 6.05 -8.32 -7.54
C VAL A 233 5.01 -7.23 -7.85
N PRO A 234 4.69 -6.89 -9.13
CA PRO A 234 3.63 -5.92 -9.41
C PRO A 234 2.28 -6.36 -8.83
N THR A 235 1.99 -7.66 -8.85
CA THR A 235 0.76 -8.22 -8.27
C THR A 235 0.75 -8.12 -6.74
N VAL A 236 1.87 -8.44 -6.07
CA VAL A 236 1.98 -8.30 -4.61
C VAL A 236 1.72 -6.85 -4.19
N LEU A 237 2.37 -5.89 -4.86
CA LEU A 237 2.26 -4.47 -4.53
C LEU A 237 0.84 -3.92 -4.80
N ARG A 238 0.25 -4.21 -5.97
CA ARG A 238 -1.11 -3.71 -6.29
C ARG A 238 -2.17 -4.33 -5.38
N VAL A 239 -2.08 -5.62 -5.07
CA VAL A 239 -3.04 -6.28 -4.19
C VAL A 239 -2.90 -5.75 -2.76
N GLY A 240 -1.68 -5.63 -2.26
CA GLY A 240 -1.43 -5.06 -0.93
C GLY A 240 -1.93 -3.63 -0.80
N MET A 241 -1.62 -2.76 -1.78
CA MET A 241 -2.13 -1.39 -1.82
C MET A 241 -3.67 -1.36 -1.94
N GLY A 242 -4.26 -2.24 -2.76
CA GLY A 242 -5.71 -2.32 -2.90
C GLY A 242 -6.40 -2.80 -1.62
N ILE A 243 -5.78 -3.71 -0.85
CA ILE A 243 -6.25 -4.10 0.48
C ILE A 243 -6.25 -2.91 1.42
N SER A 244 -5.19 -2.09 1.44
CA SER A 244 -5.16 -0.84 2.24
C SER A 244 -6.35 0.06 1.87
N PHE A 245 -6.58 0.32 0.58
CA PHE A 245 -7.72 1.14 0.13
C PHE A 245 -9.09 0.59 0.53
N VAL A 246 -9.31 -0.72 0.34
CA VAL A 246 -10.57 -1.36 0.77
C VAL A 246 -10.73 -1.27 2.28
N TYR A 247 -9.65 -1.45 3.03
CA TYR A 247 -9.68 -1.35 4.49
C TYR A 247 -10.05 0.07 4.95
N LEU A 248 -9.39 1.09 4.42
CA LEU A 248 -9.68 2.50 4.74
C LEU A 248 -11.13 2.86 4.38
N GLY A 249 -11.56 2.55 3.16
CA GLY A 249 -12.89 2.92 2.70
C GLY A 249 -14.01 2.16 3.40
N LEU A 250 -13.85 0.86 3.60
CA LEU A 250 -14.88 0.03 4.23
C LEU A 250 -14.90 0.21 5.74
N ILE A 251 -13.74 0.05 6.39
CA ILE A 251 -13.68 -0.08 7.84
C ILE A 251 -13.62 1.29 8.52
N GLN A 252 -12.81 2.23 8.02
CA GLN A 252 -12.66 3.52 8.70
C GLN A 252 -13.68 4.57 8.26
N LYS A 253 -14.28 4.43 7.07
CA LYS A 253 -15.28 5.40 6.57
C LYS A 253 -16.70 4.86 6.67
N LEU A 254 -16.99 3.76 5.97
CA LEU A 254 -18.37 3.27 5.88
C LEU A 254 -18.84 2.55 7.15
N ALA A 255 -17.97 1.76 7.80
CA ALA A 255 -18.33 1.00 9.00
C ALA A 255 -18.27 1.84 10.29
N ASP A 256 -17.64 3.01 10.25
CA ASP A 256 -17.55 3.94 11.37
C ASP A 256 -17.84 5.39 10.92
N PRO A 257 -19.09 5.69 10.52
CA PRO A 257 -19.44 7.00 9.98
C PRO A 257 -19.40 8.11 11.04
N GLY A 258 -19.57 7.79 12.33
CA GLY A 258 -19.51 8.79 13.41
C GLY A 258 -18.14 9.47 13.46
N SER A 259 -17.08 8.67 13.49
CA SER A 259 -15.70 9.14 13.43
C SER A 259 -15.38 9.85 12.12
N ALA A 260 -15.85 9.32 10.99
CA ALA A 260 -15.62 9.94 9.69
C ALA A 260 -16.28 11.32 9.56
N LEU A 261 -17.45 11.54 10.17
CA LEU A 261 -18.10 12.85 10.22
C LEU A 261 -17.31 13.86 11.05
N LEU A 262 -16.72 13.44 12.16
CA LEU A 262 -15.84 14.31 12.96
C LEU A 262 -14.62 14.77 12.15
N VAL A 263 -14.09 13.93 11.25
CA VAL A 263 -13.03 14.32 10.32
C VAL A 263 -13.52 15.40 9.34
N VAL A 264 -14.72 15.22 8.78
CA VAL A 264 -15.35 16.21 7.87
C VAL A 264 -15.53 17.56 8.57
N GLU A 265 -15.97 17.54 9.83
CA GLU A 265 -16.17 18.73 10.66
C GLU A 265 -14.83 19.40 11.01
N LYS A 266 -13.87 18.62 11.55
CA LYS A 266 -12.55 19.10 11.96
C LYS A 266 -11.83 19.86 10.85
N TYR A 267 -11.91 19.34 9.62
CA TYR A 267 -11.24 19.95 8.45
C TYR A 267 -12.16 20.84 7.62
N GLY A 268 -13.42 21.03 8.03
CA GLY A 268 -14.38 21.90 7.35
C GLY A 268 -14.58 21.55 5.87
N LEU A 269 -14.59 20.26 5.50
CA LEU A 269 -14.54 19.83 4.10
C LEU A 269 -15.75 20.32 3.27
N THR A 270 -16.89 20.56 3.94
CA THR A 270 -18.09 21.15 3.33
C THR A 270 -17.89 22.59 2.84
N SER A 271 -16.85 23.28 3.32
CA SER A 271 -16.47 24.60 2.80
C SER A 271 -15.69 24.53 1.48
N VAL A 272 -15.03 23.39 1.20
CA VAL A 272 -14.25 23.17 -0.02
C VAL A 272 -15.16 22.68 -1.15
N VAL A 273 -15.97 21.65 -0.87
CA VAL A 273 -17.04 21.20 -1.76
C VAL A 273 -18.35 21.28 -0.99
N PRO A 274 -19.28 22.18 -1.37
CA PRO A 274 -20.50 22.46 -0.62
C PRO A 274 -21.54 21.36 -0.84
N VAL A 275 -21.28 20.19 -0.27
CA VAL A 275 -22.16 19.02 -0.24
C VAL A 275 -22.37 18.58 1.19
N ASP A 276 -23.38 17.73 1.39
CA ASP A 276 -23.67 17.11 2.68
C ASP A 276 -22.46 16.37 3.26
N ALA A 277 -22.28 16.44 4.58
CA ALA A 277 -21.17 15.79 5.27
C ALA A 277 -21.23 14.27 5.16
N GLY A 278 -22.44 13.69 5.15
CA GLY A 278 -22.61 12.26 4.93
C GLY A 278 -22.25 11.84 3.50
N LEU A 279 -22.53 12.68 2.51
CA LEU A 279 -22.10 12.43 1.13
C LEU A 279 -20.57 12.45 0.98
N TRP A 280 -19.85 13.28 1.75
CA TRP A 280 -18.38 13.21 1.84
C TRP A 280 -17.90 11.85 2.34
N VAL A 281 -18.46 11.37 3.46
CA VAL A 281 -18.08 10.08 4.07
C VAL A 281 -18.38 8.92 3.12
N VAL A 282 -19.62 8.84 2.62
CA VAL A 282 -20.07 7.76 1.72
C VAL A 282 -19.30 7.81 0.40
N GLY A 283 -19.16 9.00 -0.20
CA GLY A 283 -18.45 9.20 -1.46
C GLY A 283 -16.99 8.80 -1.37
N ALA A 284 -16.28 9.25 -0.33
CA ALA A 284 -14.88 8.89 -0.12
C ALA A 284 -14.73 7.38 0.17
N GLY A 285 -15.57 6.81 1.03
CA GLY A 285 -15.54 5.39 1.36
C GLY A 285 -15.76 4.49 0.14
N VAL A 286 -16.78 4.77 -0.68
CA VAL A 286 -17.04 4.00 -1.90
C VAL A 286 -15.94 4.20 -2.94
N THR A 287 -15.41 5.41 -3.09
CA THR A 287 -14.32 5.70 -4.03
C THR A 287 -13.06 4.92 -3.67
N GLU A 288 -12.67 4.92 -2.41
CA GLU A 288 -11.50 4.15 -1.94
C GLU A 288 -11.70 2.65 -2.14
N ILE A 289 -12.89 2.11 -1.82
CA ILE A 289 -13.21 0.70 -2.10
C ILE A 289 -13.11 0.41 -3.60
N ALA A 290 -13.67 1.27 -4.46
CA ALA A 290 -13.64 1.08 -5.90
C ALA A 290 -12.21 1.08 -6.46
N VAL A 291 -11.37 2.02 -6.01
CA VAL A 291 -9.94 2.05 -6.35
C VAL A 291 -9.22 0.81 -5.84
N GLY A 292 -9.47 0.40 -4.61
CA GLY A 292 -8.86 -0.79 -4.01
C GLY A 292 -9.24 -2.08 -4.75
N VAL A 293 -10.52 -2.25 -5.10
CA VAL A 293 -11.01 -3.37 -5.90
C VAL A 293 -10.40 -3.35 -7.31
N ALA A 294 -10.29 -2.18 -7.95
CA ALA A 294 -9.63 -2.06 -9.26
C ALA A 294 -8.15 -2.50 -9.20
N LEU A 295 -7.41 -2.09 -8.17
CA LEU A 295 -6.02 -2.51 -7.96
C LEU A 295 -5.88 -4.02 -7.71
N ILE A 296 -6.76 -4.59 -6.87
CA ILE A 296 -6.80 -6.03 -6.59
C ILE A 296 -7.13 -6.84 -7.84
N ALA A 297 -8.08 -6.38 -8.65
CA ALA A 297 -8.42 -7.00 -9.93
C ALA A 297 -7.32 -6.79 -10.99
N GLY A 298 -6.48 -5.77 -10.82
CA GLY A 298 -5.54 -5.32 -11.85
C GLY A 298 -6.30 -4.76 -13.05
N PHE A 299 -7.33 -3.95 -12.79
CA PHE A 299 -8.09 -3.21 -13.78
C PHE A 299 -7.65 -1.74 -13.76
N PHE A 300 -7.31 -1.21 -14.94
CA PHE A 300 -6.83 0.15 -15.12
C PHE A 300 -5.61 0.46 -14.22
N THR A 301 -4.69 -0.49 -14.06
CA THR A 301 -3.71 -0.51 -12.95
C THR A 301 -2.87 0.77 -12.82
N ARG A 302 -2.30 1.25 -13.94
CA ARG A 302 -1.52 2.51 -13.92
C ARG A 302 -2.38 3.74 -13.64
N GLY A 303 -3.62 3.74 -14.14
CA GLY A 303 -4.58 4.82 -13.86
C GLY A 303 -5.04 4.81 -12.41
N ALA A 304 -5.31 3.63 -11.85
CA ALA A 304 -5.64 3.45 -10.44
C ALA A 304 -4.47 3.87 -9.54
N ALA A 305 -3.22 3.50 -9.87
CA ALA A 305 -2.04 3.93 -9.14
C ALA A 305 -1.83 5.46 -9.21
N ALA A 306 -2.05 6.07 -10.38
CA ALA A 306 -2.01 7.53 -10.52
C ALA A 306 -3.11 8.22 -9.70
N LEU A 307 -4.33 7.67 -9.71
CA LEU A 307 -5.42 8.18 -8.88
C LEU A 307 -5.10 8.06 -7.39
N SER A 308 -4.54 6.92 -6.94
CA SER A 308 -4.05 6.76 -5.57
C SER A 308 -3.02 7.84 -5.21
N PHE A 309 -2.08 8.13 -6.11
CA PHE A 309 -1.08 9.18 -5.88
C PHE A 309 -1.73 10.56 -5.72
N VAL A 310 -2.74 10.89 -6.54
CA VAL A 310 -3.51 12.14 -6.43
C VAL A 310 -4.28 12.19 -5.13
N LEU A 311 -4.93 11.09 -4.72
CA LEU A 311 -5.66 11.01 -3.44
C LEU A 311 -4.72 11.26 -2.26
N PHE A 312 -3.59 10.54 -2.18
CA PHE A 312 -2.61 10.72 -1.12
C PHE A 312 -2.00 12.12 -1.12
N THR A 313 -1.73 12.70 -2.29
CA THR A 313 -1.23 14.08 -2.39
C THR A 313 -2.27 15.07 -1.86
N THR A 314 -3.53 14.86 -2.21
CA THR A 314 -4.64 15.73 -1.79
C THR A 314 -4.84 15.64 -0.27
N THR A 315 -4.77 14.46 0.33
CA THR A 315 -4.87 14.32 1.80
C THR A 315 -3.66 14.93 2.48
N LEU A 316 -2.45 14.62 2.01
CA LEU A 316 -1.20 15.09 2.60
C LEU A 316 -1.07 16.62 2.65
N PHE A 317 -1.46 17.29 1.57
CA PHE A 317 -1.36 18.75 1.47
C PHE A 317 -2.66 19.47 1.83
N GLY A 318 -3.79 18.77 1.82
CA GLY A 318 -5.10 19.31 2.16
C GLY A 318 -5.40 19.28 3.65
N LEU A 319 -4.77 18.37 4.41
CA LEU A 319 -5.00 18.19 5.84
C LEU A 319 -3.77 18.67 6.65
N PRO A 320 -3.86 19.78 7.40
CA PRO A 320 -2.70 20.42 8.03
C PRO A 320 -1.98 19.58 9.11
N ASP A 321 -2.68 18.61 9.72
CA ASP A 321 -2.16 17.79 10.83
C ASP A 321 -1.96 16.32 10.46
N ASP A 322 -2.05 15.96 9.18
CA ASP A 322 -1.87 14.58 8.74
C ASP A 322 -0.36 14.23 8.67
N PRO A 323 0.14 13.29 9.47
CA PRO A 323 1.58 13.06 9.55
C PRO A 323 2.09 12.37 8.28
N VAL A 324 2.92 13.13 7.56
CA VAL A 324 3.54 12.77 6.27
C VAL A 324 4.14 11.36 6.28
N LEU A 325 4.80 10.98 7.38
CA LEU A 325 5.51 9.70 7.52
C LEU A 325 4.59 8.48 7.37
N ALA A 326 3.31 8.59 7.76
CA ALA A 326 2.35 7.48 7.66
C ALA A 326 2.00 7.13 6.20
N HIS A 327 2.19 8.07 5.27
CA HIS A 327 1.79 7.90 3.87
C HIS A 327 2.96 7.54 2.93
N VAL A 328 4.21 7.72 3.37
CA VAL A 328 5.41 7.54 2.51
C VAL A 328 5.47 6.14 1.89
N ALA A 329 5.11 5.11 2.65
CA ALA A 329 5.06 3.73 2.17
C ALA A 329 4.03 3.54 1.04
N LEU A 330 2.84 4.13 1.19
CA LEU A 330 1.78 4.11 0.19
C LEU A 330 2.17 4.88 -1.09
N PHE A 331 2.81 6.05 -0.97
CA PHE A 331 3.35 6.78 -2.12
C PHE A 331 4.40 5.96 -2.87
N GLY A 332 5.32 5.32 -2.16
CA GLY A 332 6.34 4.46 -2.75
C GLY A 332 5.74 3.27 -3.49
N MET A 333 4.72 2.61 -2.92
CA MET A 333 3.99 1.53 -3.59
C MET A 333 3.21 2.02 -4.80
N ALA A 334 2.49 3.13 -4.70
CA ALA A 334 1.75 3.70 -5.84
C ALA A 334 2.71 4.00 -7.00
N SER A 335 3.87 4.58 -6.69
CA SER A 335 4.91 4.86 -7.68
C SER A 335 5.49 3.57 -8.28
N ALA A 336 5.75 2.55 -7.46
CA ALA A 336 6.24 1.26 -7.92
C ALA A 336 5.22 0.54 -8.82
N VAL A 337 3.93 0.54 -8.47
CA VAL A 337 2.86 -0.04 -9.29
C VAL A 337 2.67 0.76 -10.58
N PHE A 338 2.78 2.08 -10.54
CA PHE A 338 2.72 2.92 -11.74
C PHE A 338 3.86 2.58 -12.72
N THR A 339 5.08 2.41 -12.20
CA THR A 339 6.27 2.02 -12.96
C THR A 339 6.13 0.60 -13.54
N LEU A 340 5.90 -0.39 -12.67
CA LEU A 340 5.89 -1.81 -13.04
C LEU A 340 4.65 -2.23 -13.84
N GLY A 341 3.51 -1.56 -13.64
CA GLY A 341 2.25 -1.93 -14.26
C GLY A 341 1.52 -3.06 -13.53
N SER A 342 0.77 -3.87 -14.29
CA SER A 342 -0.28 -4.75 -13.79
C SER A 342 0.21 -6.14 -13.34
N GLY A 343 1.26 -6.64 -13.98
CA GLY A 343 1.78 -7.99 -13.76
C GLY A 343 0.85 -9.09 -14.26
N PRO A 344 1.30 -10.36 -14.24
CA PRO A 344 0.74 -11.45 -15.04
C PRO A 344 -0.66 -11.92 -14.61
N LEU A 345 -1.13 -11.54 -13.43
CA LEU A 345 -2.41 -11.97 -12.87
C LEU A 345 -3.49 -10.89 -12.94
N ALA A 346 -3.29 -9.85 -13.75
CA ALA A 346 -4.18 -8.72 -13.85
C ALA A 346 -5.25 -8.89 -14.94
N PHE A 347 -6.46 -8.37 -14.67
CA PHE A 347 -7.53 -8.31 -15.65
C PHE A 347 -7.19 -7.46 -16.87
N ASP A 348 -6.29 -6.48 -16.72
CA ASP A 348 -5.77 -5.64 -17.81
C ASP A 348 -5.19 -6.46 -18.98
N HIS A 349 -4.63 -7.65 -18.72
CA HIS A 349 -4.13 -8.56 -19.77
C HIS A 349 -5.25 -9.21 -20.59
N TRP A 350 -6.44 -9.37 -19.99
CA TRP A 350 -7.59 -9.97 -20.67
C TRP A 350 -8.47 -8.91 -21.34
N PHE A 351 -8.37 -7.65 -20.88
CA PHE A 351 -9.24 -6.56 -21.29
C PHE A 351 -8.46 -5.39 -21.89
N GLY A 352 -8.19 -5.50 -23.19
CA GLY A 352 -7.59 -4.43 -23.98
C GLY A 352 -7.07 -4.94 -25.31
N ARG A 353 -7.08 -4.09 -26.34
CA ARG A 353 -6.16 -4.27 -27.47
C ARG A 353 -4.78 -3.87 -26.94
N PRO A 354 -3.80 -4.80 -26.80
CA PRO A 354 -2.46 -4.42 -26.42
C PRO A 354 -1.91 -3.47 -27.49
N ALA A 355 -1.23 -2.40 -27.07
CA ALA A 355 -0.52 -1.54 -28.03
C ALA A 355 0.81 -2.18 -28.47
N LEU A 356 1.36 -3.12 -27.68
CA LEU A 356 2.58 -3.91 -27.93
C LEU A 356 2.44 -5.28 -27.25
N ASP A 357 3.23 -6.27 -27.70
CA ASP A 357 3.24 -7.65 -27.17
C ASP A 357 3.54 -7.69 -25.66
N ASP A 358 2.76 -8.51 -24.94
CA ASP A 358 2.49 -8.49 -23.48
C ASP A 358 3.65 -8.92 -22.54
N ASP A 359 4.89 -8.99 -23.00
CA ASP A 359 6.06 -9.27 -22.13
C ASP A 359 6.55 -7.98 -21.41
N GLU A 360 5.61 -7.18 -20.87
CA GLU A 360 5.92 -6.04 -19.99
C GLU A 360 6.53 -6.57 -18.67
N ALA A 361 7.84 -6.29 -18.50
CA ALA A 361 8.64 -6.36 -17.27
C ALA A 361 9.17 -7.74 -16.83
N VAL A 362 10.26 -8.18 -17.46
CA VAL A 362 11.33 -8.84 -16.71
C VAL A 362 12.07 -7.75 -15.95
N ILE A 363 11.87 -7.66 -14.64
CA ILE A 363 12.78 -6.87 -13.79
C ILE A 363 14.16 -7.49 -14.00
N PRO A 364 15.13 -6.73 -14.55
CA PRO A 364 16.44 -7.29 -14.87
C PRO A 364 17.05 -7.90 -13.61
N ALA A 365 17.68 -9.07 -13.77
CA ALA A 365 18.50 -9.60 -12.71
C ALA A 365 19.77 -8.74 -12.59
N ASP A 366 20.11 -8.39 -11.35
CA ASP A 366 21.42 -7.82 -11.00
C ASP A 366 22.54 -8.80 -11.40
#